data_AF-A0A4Y2GQN0-F1
#
_entry.id   AF-A0A4Y2GQN0-F1
#
_cell.length_a   1.000
_cell.length_b   1.000
_cell.length_c   1.000
_cell.angle_alpha   90.00
_cell.angle_beta   90.00
_cell.angle_gamma   90.00
#
_symmetry.space_group_name_H-M   'P 1'
#
loop_
_entity.id
_entity.type
_entity.pdbx_description
1 polymer ?
#
loop_
_entity_poly.entity_id
_entity_poly.type
_entity_poly.pdbx_seq_one_letter_code
_entity_poly.pdbx_strand_id
1 'polypeptide(L)'
;MGTDEIFMDDNARPHRARLVRSYLESETSLQMAWPARSSDLNPIENVWDMLGRRIAGRSVPPDTLHELQQALLQEWALLPQ
;
A
#
# COMPACT_ATOMS: atom_id res chain seq x y z
N MET A 1 -17.30 -19.33 6.23
CA MET A 1 -16.22 -19.52 5.25
C MET A 1 -15.14 -18.55 5.65
N GLY A 2 -14.09 -19.04 6.31
CA GLY A 2 -12.95 -18.19 6.65
C GLY A 2 -12.25 -17.87 5.33
N THR A 3 -12.17 -16.60 4.97
CA THR A 3 -11.30 -16.16 3.90
C THR A 3 -9.88 -16.43 4.38
N ASP A 4 -9.15 -17.31 3.71
CA ASP A 4 -7.70 -17.42 3.90
C ASP A 4 -7.08 -16.13 3.35
N GLU A 5 -7.12 -15.08 4.16
CA GLU A 5 -6.56 -13.78 3.83
C GLU A 5 -5.03 -13.88 3.91
N ILE A 6 -4.39 -13.66 2.76
CA ILE A 6 -2.94 -13.68 2.64
C ILE A 6 -2.44 -12.24 2.70
N PHE A 7 -1.68 -11.91 3.74
CA PHE A 7 -1.02 -10.61 3.86
C PHE A 7 0.19 -10.52 2.93
N MET A 8 0.32 -9.41 2.21
CA MET A 8 1.41 -9.11 1.29
C MET A 8 2.15 -7.83 1.70
N ASP A 9 3.48 -7.84 1.67
CA ASP A 9 4.34 -6.67 1.84
C ASP A 9 5.63 -6.77 0.99
N ASP A 10 6.45 -5.72 1.02
CA ASP A 10 7.70 -5.57 0.26
C ASP A 10 8.95 -6.20 0.92
N ASN A 11 8.79 -6.87 2.07
CA ASN A 11 9.87 -7.41 2.88
C ASN A 11 10.89 -6.36 3.35
N ALA A 12 10.50 -5.08 3.49
CA ALA A 12 11.37 -4.04 4.01
C ALA A 12 11.83 -4.34 5.45
N ARG A 13 13.01 -3.81 5.83
CA ARG A 13 13.61 -4.05 7.16
C ARG A 13 12.65 -3.78 8.34
N PRO A 14 11.85 -2.68 8.34
CA PRO A 14 10.88 -2.45 9.41
C PRO A 14 9.82 -3.55 9.50
N HIS A 15 9.30 -4.05 8.37
CA HIS A 15 8.30 -5.13 8.31
C HIS A 15 8.83 -6.48 8.84
N ARG A 16 10.16 -6.65 8.83
CA ARG A 16 10.83 -7.87 9.33
C ARG A 16 11.30 -7.78 10.78
N ALA A 17 11.11 -6.65 11.43
CA ALA A 17 11.38 -6.50 12.85
C ALA A 17 10.58 -7.53 13.66
N ARG A 18 11.20 -8.08 14.73
CA ARG A 18 10.59 -9.12 15.55
C ARG A 18 9.20 -8.73 16.05
N LEU A 19 9.05 -7.49 16.51
CA LEU A 19 7.78 -6.97 17.01
C LEU A 19 6.68 -7.01 15.94
N VAL A 20 6.99 -6.54 14.73
CA VAL A 20 6.05 -6.51 13.60
C VAL A 20 5.67 -7.93 13.19
N ARG A 21 6.65 -8.83 13.12
CA ARG A 21 6.41 -10.24 12.78
C ARG A 21 5.48 -10.92 13.78
N SER A 22 5.75 -10.77 15.08
CA SER A 22 4.91 -11.36 16.12
C SER A 22 3.48 -10.83 16.09
N TYR A 23 3.29 -9.56 15.73
CA TYR A 23 1.96 -8.99 15.54
C TYR A 23 1.25 -9.55 14.30
N LEU A 24 1.94 -9.64 13.16
CA LEU A 24 1.37 -10.20 11.94
C LEU A 24 1.01 -11.68 12.11
N GLU A 25 1.82 -12.45 12.84
CA GLU A 25 1.53 -13.85 13.19
C GLU A 25 0.29 -14.01 14.08
N SER A 26 -0.09 -12.98 14.87
CA SER A 26 -1.31 -13.02 15.69
C SER A 26 -2.57 -12.54 14.97
N GLU A 27 -2.42 -11.64 13.99
CA GLU A 27 -3.55 -11.03 13.28
C GLU A 27 -3.88 -11.70 11.95
N THR A 28 -2.88 -12.32 11.29
CA THR A 28 -3.02 -12.87 9.94
C THR A 28 -2.66 -14.35 9.93
N SER A 29 -3.50 -15.15 9.27
CA SER A 29 -3.29 -16.60 9.19
C SER A 29 -2.14 -16.96 8.24
N LEU A 30 -1.92 -16.14 7.19
CA LEU A 30 -0.93 -16.42 6.15
C LEU A 30 -0.27 -15.12 5.68
N GLN A 31 1.07 -15.09 5.69
CA GLN A 31 1.85 -14.06 5.01
C GLN A 31 2.49 -14.67 3.76
N MET A 32 2.35 -14.03 2.60
CA MET A 32 2.99 -14.52 1.38
C MET A 32 4.51 -14.38 1.49
N ALA A 33 5.24 -15.47 1.23
CA ALA A 33 6.68 -15.44 1.10
C ALA A 33 7.08 -14.70 -0.18
N TRP A 34 7.82 -13.60 -0.04
CA TRP A 34 8.22 -12.73 -1.14
C TRP A 34 9.74 -12.63 -1.32
N PRO A 35 10.24 -12.66 -2.56
CA PRO A 35 11.66 -12.41 -2.82
C PRO A 35 12.01 -10.97 -2.45
N ALA A 36 13.05 -10.82 -1.62
CA ALA A 36 13.52 -9.50 -1.20
C ALA A 36 13.89 -8.64 -2.42
N ARG A 37 13.53 -7.34 -2.38
CA ARG A 37 13.79 -6.34 -3.44
C ARG A 37 13.02 -6.54 -4.75
N SER A 38 11.80 -7.03 -4.66
CA SER A 38 10.90 -7.17 -5.81
C SER A 38 9.83 -6.07 -5.81
N SER A 39 10.25 -4.80 -5.75
CA SER A 39 9.33 -3.64 -5.75
C SER A 39 8.32 -3.70 -6.89
N ASP A 40 8.77 -4.18 -8.05
CA ASP A 40 8.08 -4.17 -9.33
C ASP A 40 6.80 -5.03 -9.31
N LEU A 41 6.77 -6.02 -8.43
CA LEU A 41 5.66 -6.94 -8.33
C LEU A 41 4.71 -6.54 -7.18
N ASN A 42 5.09 -5.60 -6.30
CA ASN A 42 4.28 -5.24 -5.14
C ASN A 42 3.01 -4.47 -5.59
N PRO A 43 1.80 -5.00 -5.38
CA PRO A 43 0.57 -4.34 -5.84
C PRO A 43 0.40 -2.93 -5.28
N ILE A 44 0.93 -2.65 -4.08
CA ILE A 44 0.82 -1.32 -3.47
C ILE A 44 1.65 -0.27 -4.21
N GLU A 45 2.81 -0.63 -4.79
CA GLU A 45 3.68 0.29 -5.53
C GLU A 45 2.99 0.74 -6.82
N ASN A 46 2.28 -0.17 -7.50
CA ASN A 46 1.50 0.16 -8.69
C ASN A 46 0.36 1.12 -8.35
N VAL A 47 -0.34 0.88 -7.23
CA VAL A 47 -1.40 1.79 -6.77
C VAL A 47 -0.83 3.17 -6.40
N TRP A 48 0.33 3.23 -5.73
CA TRP A 48 1.01 4.48 -5.43
C TRP A 48 1.41 5.26 -6.68
N ASP A 49 1.97 4.60 -7.70
CA ASP A 49 2.30 5.23 -8.98
C ASP A 49 1.05 5.78 -9.68
N MET A 50 -0.04 5.00 -9.71
CA MET A 50 -1.31 5.45 -10.30
C MET A 50 -1.88 6.68 -9.57
N LEU A 51 -1.89 6.69 -8.24
CA LEU A 51 -2.31 7.85 -7.46
C LEU A 51 -1.40 9.05 -7.70
N GLY A 52 -0.09 8.84 -7.69
CA GLY A 52 0.90 9.90 -7.93
C GLY A 52 0.70 10.59 -9.27
N ARG A 53 0.47 9.81 -10.34
CA ARG A 53 0.15 10.34 -11.68
C ARG A 53 -1.16 11.12 -11.70
N ARG A 54 -2.21 10.63 -11.03
CA ARG A 54 -3.50 11.33 -10.95
C ARG A 54 -3.38 12.66 -10.21
N ILE A 55 -2.69 12.68 -9.06
CA ILE A 55 -2.43 13.91 -8.31
C ILE A 55 -1.62 14.91 -9.13
N ALA A 56 -0.56 14.46 -9.81
CA ALA A 56 0.27 15.30 -10.67
C ALA A 56 -0.50 15.85 -11.90
N GLY A 57 -1.53 15.14 -12.36
CA GLY A 57 -2.39 15.55 -13.46
C GLY A 57 -3.55 16.49 -13.07
N ARG A 58 -3.73 16.81 -11.79
CA ARG A 58 -4.81 17.71 -11.34
C ARG A 58 -4.58 19.13 -11.86
N SER A 59 -5.67 19.79 -12.25
CA SER A 59 -5.62 21.18 -12.71
C SER A 59 -5.17 22.16 -11.62
N VAL A 60 -5.51 21.86 -10.36
CA VAL A 60 -5.05 22.59 -9.18
C VAL A 60 -4.21 21.62 -8.33
N PRO A 61 -2.89 21.84 -8.23
CA PRO A 61 -2.04 21.04 -7.36
C PRO A 61 -2.36 21.37 -5.88
N PRO A 62 -2.34 20.38 -4.98
CA PRO A 62 -2.48 20.63 -3.55
C PRO A 62 -1.26 21.38 -3.01
N ASP A 63 -1.50 22.45 -2.25
CA ASP A 63 -0.45 23.31 -1.68
C ASP A 63 -0.26 23.04 -0.18
N THR A 64 -1.23 22.41 0.47
CA THR A 64 -1.15 22.01 1.88
C THR A 64 -1.23 20.49 2.06
N LEU A 65 -0.72 20.00 3.20
CA LEU A 65 -0.86 18.59 3.57
C LEU A 65 -2.33 18.15 3.62
N HIS A 66 -3.22 19.04 4.09
CA HIS A 66 -4.64 18.77 4.16
C HIS A 66 -5.25 18.61 2.76
N GLU A 67 -4.93 19.51 1.84
CA GLU A 67 -5.37 19.42 0.45
C GLU A 67 -4.83 18.16 -0.24
N LEU A 68 -3.57 17.82 0.00
CA LEU A 68 -2.98 16.59 -0.53
C LEU A 68 -3.72 15.36 -0.02
N GLN A 69 -4.03 15.30 1.29
CA GLN A 69 -4.81 14.22 1.86
C GLN A 69 -6.20 14.12 1.23
N GLN A 70 -6.91 15.24 1.06
CA GLN A 70 -8.23 15.25 0.42
C GLN A 70 -8.15 14.81 -1.05
N ALA A 71 -7.17 15.30 -1.79
CA ALA A 71 -6.95 14.90 -3.17
C ALA A 71 -6.65 13.40 -3.29
N LEU A 72 -5.80 12.85 -2.43
CA LEU A 72 -5.51 11.41 -2.39
C LEU A 72 -6.76 10.57 -2.13
N LEU A 73 -7.60 10.96 -1.16
CA LEU A 73 -8.87 10.28 -0.87
C LEU A 73 -9.84 10.31 -2.06
N GLN A 74 -9.93 11.45 -2.74
CA GLN A 74 -10.75 11.60 -3.95
C GLN A 74 -10.26 10.71 -5.09
N GLU A 75 -8.97 10.73 -5.40
CA GLU A 75 -8.40 9.90 -6.47
C GLU A 75 -8.48 8.41 -6.13
N TRP A 76 -8.32 8.04 -4.86
CA TRP A 76 -8.47 6.67 -4.38
C TRP A 76 -9.87 6.12 -4.66
N ALA A 77 -10.91 6.91 -4.36
CA ALA A 77 -12.30 6.51 -4.60
C ALA A 77 -12.63 6.31 -6.10
N LEU A 78 -11.79 6.84 -7.00
CA LEU A 78 -11.93 6.73 -8.45
C LEU A 78 -11.03 5.64 -9.06
N LEU A 79 -10.31 4.86 -8.25
CA LEU A 79 -9.53 3.73 -8.75
C LEU A 79 -10.47 2.60 -9.20
N PRO A 80 -10.18 1.92 -10.32
CA PRO A 80 -10.96 0.77 -10.75
C PRO A 80 -10.91 -0.33 -9.67
N GLN A 81 -12.04 -1.03 -9.51
CA GLN A 81 -12.18 -2.21 -8.62
C GLN A 81 -11.71 -3.47 -9.32
#